data_AF-I2E884-F1
#
_entry.id   AF-I2E884-F1
#
_cell.length_a   1.000
_cell.length_b   1.000
_cell.length_c   1.000
_cell.angle_alpha   90.00
_cell.angle_beta   90.00
_cell.angle_gamma   90.00
#
_symmetry.space_group_name_H-M   'P 1'
#
loop_
_entity.id
_entity.type
_entity.pdbx_description
1 polymer ?
#
loop_
_entity_poly.entity_id
_entity_poly.type
_entity_poly.pdbx_seq_one_letter_code
_entity_poly.pdbx_strand_id
1 'polypeptide(L)'
;YQEKRLHHAAERTSAENGIPSSRKAILDGMFTAYETVAEGAYVYFCDLKYDFSRWSESAIYRFGLPGEYMYGAGWIWEEHIHPDDQRGYSESIRGIFAGTDSGHDMQYRAKTKDGRYVVCTCRGSVLRNADGNPEYFMGCIRENGTVNSIDSLTGLQNQYALFDRLDALFEQRERACMMLVGIAHFSTINEMWGYELGNTIIHKLVQLLKEEFRNEGALYRVERRALRP
;
A
#
# COMPACT_ATOMS: atom_id res chain seq x y z
N TYR A 1 20.73 6.24 -22.19
CA TYR A 1 19.70 6.06 -21.13
C TYR A 1 18.96 7.37 -20.84
N GLN A 2 19.66 8.49 -20.60
CA GLN A 2 19.00 9.81 -20.49
C GLN A 2 18.42 10.36 -21.82
N GLU A 3 19.01 10.05 -22.97
CA GLU A 3 18.47 10.50 -24.27
C GLU A 3 17.12 9.86 -24.63
N LYS A 4 16.88 8.59 -24.27
CA LYS A 4 15.55 7.96 -24.38
C LYS A 4 14.53 8.54 -23.38
N ARG A 5 14.98 9.08 -22.23
CA ARG A 5 14.13 9.77 -21.24
C ARG A 5 13.59 11.10 -21.78
N LEU A 6 14.40 11.84 -22.55
CA LEU A 6 13.99 13.09 -23.19
C LEU A 6 13.12 12.86 -24.44
N HIS A 7 13.40 11.81 -25.22
CA HIS A 7 12.63 11.50 -26.43
C HIS A 7 11.18 11.08 -26.11
N HIS A 8 10.97 10.24 -25.09
CA HIS A 8 9.60 9.92 -24.66
C HIS A 8 8.89 11.10 -23.98
N ALA A 9 9.59 11.97 -23.25
CA ALA A 9 9.00 13.18 -22.68
C ALA A 9 8.54 14.19 -23.76
N ALA A 10 9.27 14.29 -24.88
CA ALA A 10 8.95 15.17 -26.00
C ALA A 10 7.81 14.64 -26.89
N GLU A 11 7.68 13.32 -27.06
CA GLU A 11 6.50 12.71 -27.73
C GLU A 11 5.23 12.83 -26.88
N ARG A 12 5.36 12.80 -25.54
CA ARG A 12 4.23 12.84 -24.59
C ARG A 12 3.40 14.12 -24.60
N THR A 13 4.02 15.27 -24.85
CA THR A 13 3.28 16.54 -24.95
C THR A 13 2.38 16.61 -26.19
N SER A 14 2.64 15.78 -27.21
CA SER A 14 1.76 15.65 -28.38
C SER A 14 0.56 14.72 -28.16
N ALA A 15 0.62 13.83 -27.16
CA ALA A 15 -0.37 12.78 -26.90
C ALA A 15 -1.57 13.23 -26.05
N GLU A 16 -1.46 14.33 -25.29
CA GLU A 16 -2.54 14.86 -24.44
C GLU A 16 -3.84 15.16 -25.23
N ASN A 17 -3.72 15.49 -26.52
CA ASN A 17 -4.85 15.77 -27.42
C ASN A 17 -5.30 14.56 -28.27
N GLY A 18 -4.69 13.37 -28.11
CA GLY A 18 -4.81 12.26 -29.07
C GLY A 18 -5.50 10.99 -28.57
N ILE A 19 -5.75 10.84 -27.26
CA ILE A 19 -6.37 9.61 -26.73
C ILE A 19 -7.87 9.58 -27.14
N PRO A 20 -8.32 8.58 -27.94
CA PRO A 20 -9.72 8.47 -28.32
C PRO A 20 -10.64 8.32 -27.11
N SER A 21 -11.79 8.98 -27.13
CA SER A 21 -12.79 8.92 -26.05
C SER A 21 -13.22 7.49 -25.74
N SER A 22 -13.24 6.61 -26.74
CA SER A 22 -13.55 5.18 -26.57
C SER A 22 -12.54 4.45 -25.67
N ARG A 23 -11.25 4.79 -25.76
CA ARG A 23 -10.21 4.19 -24.90
C ARG A 23 -10.28 4.72 -23.48
N LYS A 24 -10.54 6.02 -23.32
CA LYS A 24 -10.82 6.60 -21.99
C LYS A 24 -12.01 5.93 -21.33
N ALA A 25 -13.10 5.72 -22.08
CA ALA A 25 -14.28 5.02 -21.58
C ALA A 25 -14.01 3.56 -21.17
N ILE A 26 -13.17 2.84 -21.92
CA ILE A 26 -12.73 1.49 -21.54
C ILE A 26 -11.90 1.53 -20.26
N LEU A 27 -10.92 2.43 -20.19
CA LEU A 27 -10.05 2.59 -19.02
C LEU A 27 -10.86 2.91 -17.77
N ASP A 28 -11.79 3.87 -17.84
CA ASP A 28 -12.65 4.23 -16.70
C ASP A 28 -13.62 3.12 -16.33
N GLY A 29 -14.28 2.50 -17.32
CA GLY A 29 -15.23 1.43 -17.07
C GLY A 29 -14.58 0.20 -16.44
N MET A 30 -13.41 -0.21 -16.94
CA MET A 30 -12.67 -1.35 -16.40
C MET A 30 -12.05 -1.03 -15.04
N PHE A 31 -11.53 0.19 -14.85
CA PHE A 31 -11.05 0.65 -13.56
C PHE A 31 -12.16 0.57 -12.51
N THR A 32 -13.34 1.16 -12.79
CA THR A 32 -14.48 1.12 -11.86
C THR A 32 -14.95 -0.31 -11.58
N ALA A 33 -15.03 -1.16 -12.62
CA ALA A 33 -15.41 -2.56 -12.43
C ALA A 33 -14.40 -3.30 -11.53
N TYR A 34 -13.11 -3.02 -11.65
CA TYR A 34 -12.09 -3.67 -10.82
C TYR A 34 -12.04 -3.11 -9.40
N GLU A 35 -12.22 -1.80 -9.24
CA GLU A 35 -12.28 -1.13 -7.93
C GLU A 35 -13.42 -1.64 -7.06
N THR A 36 -14.59 -1.95 -7.64
CA THR A 36 -15.73 -2.49 -6.88
C THR A 36 -15.46 -3.85 -6.25
N VAL A 37 -14.49 -4.63 -6.75
CA VAL A 37 -14.15 -5.96 -6.23
C VAL A 37 -12.79 -6.01 -5.52
N ALA A 38 -11.96 -4.99 -5.68
CA ALA A 38 -10.60 -4.93 -5.15
C ALA A 38 -10.55 -4.30 -3.75
N GLU A 39 -11.36 -4.82 -2.82
CA GLU A 39 -11.39 -4.34 -1.43
C GLU A 39 -10.00 -4.38 -0.77
N GLY A 40 -9.66 -3.29 -0.07
CA GLY A 40 -8.40 -3.17 0.67
C GLY A 40 -7.13 -3.14 -0.21
N ALA A 41 -7.27 -2.89 -1.51
CA ALA A 41 -6.16 -2.80 -2.44
C ALA A 41 -6.14 -1.46 -3.20
N TYR A 42 -4.97 -1.11 -3.71
CA TYR A 42 -4.75 0.07 -4.54
C TYR A 42 -4.83 -0.34 -6.01
N VAL A 43 -5.85 0.12 -6.72
CA VAL A 43 -6.10 -0.30 -8.11
C VAL A 43 -5.37 0.61 -9.09
N TYR A 44 -4.87 0.02 -10.17
CA TYR A 44 -4.40 0.77 -11.33
C TYR A 44 -4.87 0.13 -12.64
N PHE A 45 -5.07 0.96 -13.64
CA PHE A 45 -5.37 0.56 -15.01
C PHE A 45 -4.62 1.46 -15.99
N CYS A 46 -3.78 0.89 -16.83
CA CYS A 46 -2.88 1.60 -17.73
C CYS A 46 -3.17 1.25 -19.20
N ASP A 47 -3.37 2.27 -20.02
CA ASP A 47 -3.32 2.19 -21.47
C ASP A 47 -1.86 2.25 -21.92
N LEU A 48 -1.32 1.10 -22.33
CA LEU A 48 0.09 0.96 -22.69
C LEU A 48 0.45 1.71 -23.97
N LYS A 49 -0.53 1.98 -24.84
CA LYS A 49 -0.30 2.70 -26.10
C LYS A 49 -0.02 4.18 -25.88
N TYR A 50 -0.72 4.78 -24.92
CA TYR A 50 -0.60 6.22 -24.61
C TYR A 50 0.17 6.47 -23.32
N ASP A 51 0.60 5.40 -22.64
CA ASP A 51 1.25 5.44 -21.33
C ASP A 51 0.45 6.31 -20.34
N PHE A 52 -0.87 6.12 -20.39
CA PHE A 52 -1.85 6.87 -19.62
C PHE A 52 -2.58 5.91 -18.69
N SER A 53 -2.64 6.25 -17.42
CA SER A 53 -3.20 5.36 -16.41
C SER A 53 -4.13 6.08 -15.47
N ARG A 54 -5.04 5.31 -14.88
CA ARG A 54 -5.84 5.70 -13.73
C ARG A 54 -5.50 4.85 -12.53
N TRP A 55 -5.40 5.48 -11.38
CA TRP A 55 -5.06 4.90 -10.08
C TRP A 55 -6.12 5.28 -9.06
N SER A 56 -6.36 4.42 -8.06
CA SER A 56 -7.34 4.67 -7.01
C SER A 56 -6.93 5.84 -6.11
N GLU A 57 -7.92 6.62 -5.65
CA GLU A 57 -7.70 7.72 -4.70
C GLU A 57 -6.93 7.27 -3.46
N SER A 58 -7.21 6.06 -2.98
CA SER A 58 -6.49 5.43 -1.86
C SER A 58 -4.99 5.27 -2.11
N ALA A 59 -4.58 4.97 -3.35
CA ALA A 59 -3.18 4.90 -3.74
C ALA A 59 -2.53 6.29 -3.73
N ILE A 60 -3.24 7.28 -4.26
CA ILE A 60 -2.81 8.68 -4.28
C ILE A 60 -2.56 9.17 -2.87
N TYR A 61 -3.50 8.93 -1.97
CA TYR A 61 -3.39 9.32 -0.58
C TYR A 61 -2.24 8.60 0.14
N ARG A 62 -2.15 7.27 0.01
CA ARG A 62 -1.18 6.44 0.73
C ARG A 62 0.27 6.74 0.34
N PHE A 63 0.53 6.88 -0.96
CA PHE A 63 1.89 6.99 -1.50
C PHE A 63 2.25 8.42 -1.92
N GLY A 64 1.30 9.34 -1.95
CA GLY A 64 1.55 10.74 -2.32
C GLY A 64 1.72 10.93 -3.83
N LEU A 65 1.00 10.15 -4.65
CA LEU A 65 1.09 10.22 -6.10
C LEU A 65 0.51 11.56 -6.63
N PRO A 66 0.92 12.03 -7.83
CA PRO A 66 0.47 13.31 -8.38
C PRO A 66 -1.05 13.47 -8.59
N GLY A 67 -1.77 12.37 -8.85
CA GLY A 67 -3.22 12.37 -9.06
C GLY A 67 -3.72 11.04 -9.61
N GLU A 68 -5.04 10.85 -9.67
CA GLU A 68 -5.63 9.60 -10.18
C GLU A 68 -5.22 9.31 -11.62
N TYR A 69 -5.18 10.33 -12.48
CA TYR A 69 -4.82 10.20 -13.89
C TYR A 69 -3.40 10.66 -14.12
N MET A 70 -2.56 9.77 -14.65
CA MET A 70 -1.12 10.03 -14.81
C MET A 70 -0.59 9.49 -16.13
N TYR A 71 0.32 10.26 -16.73
CA TYR A 71 1.19 9.79 -17.80
C TYR A 71 2.49 9.22 -17.24
N GLY A 72 2.98 8.13 -17.81
CA GLY A 72 4.25 7.54 -17.38
C GLY A 72 4.24 7.01 -15.96
N ALA A 73 3.09 6.51 -15.49
CA ALA A 73 2.93 6.06 -14.12
C ALA A 73 3.89 4.94 -13.71
N GLY A 74 4.38 4.14 -14.67
CA GLY A 74 5.43 3.15 -14.39
C GLY A 74 6.69 3.80 -13.82
N TRP A 75 7.10 4.98 -14.30
CA TRP A 75 8.29 5.69 -13.80
C TRP A 75 7.99 6.44 -12.50
N ILE A 76 6.82 7.06 -12.42
CA ILE A 76 6.37 7.72 -11.18
C ILE A 76 6.36 6.69 -10.05
N TRP A 77 5.83 5.49 -10.29
CA TRP A 77 5.80 4.43 -9.30
C TRP A 77 7.19 3.86 -9.00
N GLU A 78 8.06 3.69 -10.00
CA GLU A 78 9.45 3.25 -9.79
C GLU A 78 10.22 4.15 -8.81
N GLU A 79 9.98 5.47 -8.82
CA GLU A 79 10.59 6.41 -7.87
C GLU A 79 10.13 6.19 -6.42
N HIS A 80 8.97 5.58 -6.22
CA HIS A 80 8.47 5.19 -4.90
C HIS A 80 9.04 3.83 -4.47
N ILE A 81 9.58 3.01 -5.38
CA ILE A 81 10.14 1.71 -5.02
C ILE A 81 11.51 1.87 -4.36
N HIS A 82 11.78 1.07 -3.32
CA HIS A 82 13.07 1.06 -2.64
C HIS A 82 14.22 0.81 -3.62
N PRO A 83 15.35 1.53 -3.54
CA PRO A 83 16.43 1.44 -4.53
C PRO A 83 16.90 0.01 -4.85
N ASP A 84 17.02 -0.85 -3.84
CA ASP A 84 17.40 -2.26 -4.01
C ASP A 84 16.40 -3.08 -4.84
N ASP A 85 15.11 -2.70 -4.80
CA ASP A 85 14.01 -3.44 -5.43
C ASP A 85 13.70 -2.88 -6.84
N GLN A 86 14.17 -1.66 -7.15
CA GLN A 86 13.90 -0.96 -8.43
C GLN A 86 14.32 -1.79 -9.63
N ARG A 87 15.51 -2.40 -9.60
CA ARG A 87 16.01 -3.18 -10.75
C ARG A 87 15.06 -4.32 -11.13
N GLY A 88 14.57 -5.08 -10.15
CA GLY A 88 13.65 -6.19 -10.40
C GLY A 88 12.32 -5.69 -10.96
N TYR A 89 11.83 -4.56 -10.45
CA TYR A 89 10.64 -3.90 -10.99
C TYR A 89 10.84 -3.46 -12.45
N SER A 90 11.93 -2.74 -12.78
CA SER A 90 12.16 -2.27 -14.15
C SER A 90 12.32 -3.42 -15.14
N GLU A 91 12.95 -4.52 -14.73
CA GLU A 91 13.09 -5.72 -15.56
C GLU A 91 11.72 -6.35 -15.86
N SER A 92 10.85 -6.49 -14.86
CA SER A 92 9.48 -7.01 -15.06
C SER A 92 8.62 -6.08 -15.93
N ILE A 93 8.65 -4.77 -15.70
CA ILE A 93 7.92 -3.81 -16.54
C ILE A 93 8.41 -3.88 -17.99
N ARG A 94 9.72 -4.00 -18.23
CA ARG A 94 10.24 -4.19 -19.59
C ARG A 94 9.72 -5.47 -20.24
N GLY A 95 9.60 -6.58 -19.50
CA GLY A 95 9.03 -7.83 -20.01
C GLY A 95 7.57 -7.69 -20.44
N ILE A 96 6.78 -6.93 -19.68
CA ILE A 96 5.39 -6.59 -20.03
C ILE A 96 5.33 -5.79 -21.34
N PHE A 97 6.12 -4.71 -21.46
CA PHE A 97 6.16 -3.89 -22.67
C PHE A 97 6.72 -4.64 -23.90
N ALA A 98 7.67 -5.55 -23.68
CA ALA A 98 8.20 -6.43 -24.73
C ALA A 98 7.22 -7.55 -25.12
N GLY A 99 6.14 -7.72 -24.37
CA GLY A 99 5.14 -8.77 -24.59
C GLY A 99 5.59 -10.18 -24.19
N THR A 100 6.74 -10.33 -23.52
CA THR A 100 7.26 -11.63 -23.05
C THR A 100 6.57 -12.10 -21.79
N ASP A 101 6.05 -11.17 -20.99
CA ASP A 101 5.38 -11.46 -19.73
C ASP A 101 3.86 -11.28 -19.86
N SER A 102 3.10 -12.15 -19.21
CA SER A 102 1.63 -12.10 -19.21
C SER A 102 1.06 -11.24 -18.08
N GLY A 103 1.90 -10.77 -17.16
CA GLY A 103 1.48 -10.03 -15.99
C GLY A 103 2.63 -9.74 -15.04
N HIS A 104 2.26 -9.33 -13.85
CA HIS A 104 3.14 -8.91 -12.77
C HIS A 104 2.67 -9.62 -11.51
N ASP A 105 3.55 -10.36 -10.84
CA ASP A 105 3.31 -10.89 -9.49
C ASP A 105 4.61 -10.80 -8.73
N MET A 106 4.78 -9.71 -7.98
CA MET A 106 6.02 -9.47 -7.25
C MET A 106 5.77 -8.72 -5.96
N GLN A 107 6.73 -8.88 -5.05
CA GLN A 107 6.81 -8.13 -3.82
C GLN A 107 7.97 -7.14 -3.88
N TYR A 108 7.73 -5.93 -3.42
CA TYR A 108 8.73 -4.89 -3.31
C TYR A 108 8.36 -3.92 -2.20
N ARG A 109 9.33 -3.13 -1.75
CA ARG A 109 9.09 -2.06 -0.78
C ARG A 109 8.72 -0.78 -1.51
N ALA A 110 7.55 -0.23 -1.22
CA ALA A 110 7.09 1.06 -1.75
C ALA A 110 7.17 2.14 -0.66
N LYS A 111 7.56 3.35 -1.05
CA LYS A 111 7.72 4.51 -0.18
C LYS A 111 6.39 5.21 -0.03
N THR A 112 5.93 5.33 1.19
CA THR A 112 4.69 5.98 1.57
C THR A 112 4.87 7.50 1.61
N LYS A 113 3.76 8.24 1.64
CA LYS A 113 3.77 9.71 1.69
C LYS A 113 4.53 10.27 2.91
N ASP A 114 4.51 9.56 4.05
CA ASP A 114 5.26 9.90 5.27
C ASP A 114 6.75 9.48 5.21
N GLY A 115 7.20 8.91 4.10
CA GLY A 115 8.61 8.59 3.82
C GLY A 115 9.08 7.23 4.31
N ARG A 116 8.20 6.40 4.87
CA ARG A 116 8.50 5.02 5.28
C ARG A 116 8.43 4.08 4.10
N TYR A 117 9.03 2.91 4.22
CA TYR A 117 8.89 1.84 3.24
C TYR A 117 7.96 0.74 3.78
N VAL A 118 7.00 0.32 2.97
CA VAL A 118 6.08 -0.78 3.27
C VAL A 118 6.18 -1.85 2.21
N VAL A 119 6.05 -3.11 2.60
CA VAL A 119 6.08 -4.22 1.65
C VAL A 119 4.74 -4.26 0.93
N CYS A 120 4.78 -4.24 -0.38
CA CYS A 120 3.61 -4.36 -1.23
C CYS A 120 3.70 -5.64 -2.06
N THR A 121 2.58 -6.34 -2.23
CA THR A 121 2.41 -7.32 -3.29
C THR A 121 1.65 -6.66 -4.44
N CYS A 122 2.27 -6.60 -5.62
CA CYS A 122 1.60 -6.12 -6.82
C CYS A 122 1.22 -7.30 -7.70
N ARG A 123 -0.06 -7.39 -8.03
CA ARG A 123 -0.60 -8.36 -8.99
C ARG A 123 -1.26 -7.63 -10.14
N GLY A 124 -0.77 -7.88 -11.35
CA GLY A 124 -1.31 -7.29 -12.56
C GLY A 124 -1.32 -8.26 -13.73
N SER A 125 -2.17 -7.96 -14.70
CA SER A 125 -2.38 -8.75 -15.91
C SER A 125 -2.33 -7.84 -17.13
N VAL A 126 -1.82 -8.38 -18.23
CA VAL A 126 -1.76 -7.68 -19.52
C VAL A 126 -2.95 -8.09 -20.37
N LEU A 127 -3.80 -7.13 -20.74
CA LEU A 127 -4.82 -7.32 -21.77
C LEU A 127 -4.17 -7.10 -23.13
N ARG A 128 -4.38 -8.06 -24.03
CA ARG A 128 -3.81 -8.07 -25.37
C ARG A 128 -4.90 -7.88 -26.41
N ASN A 129 -4.54 -7.22 -27.51
CA ASN A 129 -5.44 -7.10 -28.66
C ASN A 129 -5.52 -8.42 -29.46
N ALA A 130 -6.33 -8.44 -30.51
CA ALA A 130 -6.52 -9.61 -31.37
C ALA A 130 -5.22 -10.10 -32.04
N ASP A 131 -4.24 -9.22 -32.23
CA ASP A 131 -2.93 -9.55 -32.81
C ASP A 131 -1.93 -10.06 -31.74
N GLY A 132 -2.35 -10.16 -30.47
CA GLY A 132 -1.51 -10.60 -29.35
C GLY A 132 -0.63 -9.52 -28.73
N ASN A 133 -0.74 -8.27 -29.20
CA ASN A 133 0.05 -7.15 -28.69
C ASN A 133 -0.51 -6.64 -27.35
N PRO A 134 0.33 -6.33 -26.35
CA PRO A 134 -0.08 -5.68 -25.12
C PRO A 134 -0.83 -4.37 -25.40
N GLU A 135 -2.03 -4.22 -24.85
CA GLU A 135 -2.89 -3.05 -25.04
C GLU A 135 -3.16 -2.31 -23.74
N TYR A 136 -3.46 -3.05 -22.67
CA TYR A 136 -3.64 -2.50 -21.33
C TYR A 136 -2.89 -3.33 -20.29
N PHE A 137 -2.48 -2.67 -19.22
CA PHE A 137 -1.93 -3.31 -18.02
C PHE A 137 -2.73 -2.88 -16.81
N MET A 138 -3.31 -3.84 -16.11
CA MET A 138 -4.21 -3.57 -14.99
C MET A 138 -3.86 -4.44 -13.81
N GLY A 139 -4.16 -3.98 -12.60
CA GLY A 139 -3.91 -4.77 -11.42
C GLY A 139 -4.25 -4.05 -10.14
N CYS A 140 -3.83 -4.66 -9.05
CA CYS A 140 -3.86 -4.04 -7.75
C CYS A 140 -2.55 -4.24 -7.01
N ILE A 141 -2.27 -3.28 -6.14
CA ILE A 141 -1.19 -3.32 -5.17
C ILE A 141 -1.84 -3.49 -3.82
N ARG A 142 -1.43 -4.50 -3.08
CA ARG A 142 -1.81 -4.66 -1.68
C ARG A 142 -0.60 -4.33 -0.85
N GLU A 143 -0.76 -3.39 0.07
CA GLU A 143 0.17 -3.31 1.19
C GLU A 143 0.06 -4.63 1.96
N ASN A 144 1.15 -5.36 2.01
CA ASN A 144 1.24 -6.49 2.91
C ASN A 144 1.28 -5.87 4.29
N GLY A 145 0.11 -5.83 4.94
CA GLY A 145 0.00 -5.44 6.34
C GLY A 145 1.13 -6.14 7.08
N THR A 146 2.05 -5.33 7.60
CA THR A 146 3.26 -5.76 8.30
C THR A 146 2.94 -7.04 9.06
N VAL A 147 3.57 -8.16 8.70
CA VAL A 147 3.39 -9.50 9.30
C VAL A 147 2.60 -9.43 10.61
N ASN A 148 1.30 -9.75 10.54
CA ASN A 148 0.28 -9.63 11.58
C ASN A 148 -0.06 -8.20 12.06
N SER A 149 -1.17 -7.64 11.57
CA SER A 149 -1.91 -6.53 12.25
C SER A 149 -2.38 -6.91 13.66
N ILE A 150 -2.27 -8.18 14.01
CA ILE A 150 -2.58 -8.76 15.30
C ILE A 150 -1.27 -9.04 16.05
N ASP A 151 -1.09 -8.45 17.23
CA ASP A 151 -0.03 -8.83 18.15
C ASP A 151 -0.15 -10.31 18.54
N SER A 152 0.87 -11.11 18.23
CA SER A 152 0.82 -12.56 18.41
C SER A 152 0.75 -13.01 19.86
N LEU A 153 1.18 -12.16 20.81
CA LEU A 153 1.07 -12.47 22.23
C LEU A 153 -0.36 -12.25 22.71
N THR A 154 -0.97 -11.09 22.45
CA THR A 154 -2.26 -10.70 23.06
C THR A 154 -3.49 -10.96 22.19
N GLY A 155 -3.30 -11.17 20.89
CA GLY A 155 -4.39 -11.22 19.91
C GLY A 155 -5.06 -9.87 19.66
N LEU A 156 -4.51 -8.77 20.20
CA LEU A 156 -4.99 -7.42 19.93
C LEU A 156 -4.44 -6.86 18.64
N GLN A 157 -5.05 -5.80 18.12
CA GLN A 157 -4.45 -5.05 17.02
C GLN A 157 -3.15 -4.38 17.48
N ASN A 158 -2.12 -4.37 16.62
CA ASN A 158 -0.82 -3.80 16.95
C ASN A 158 -0.78 -2.27 16.75
N GLN A 159 0.37 -1.65 16.99
CA GLN A 159 0.55 -0.19 16.86
C GLN A 159 0.35 0.36 15.44
N TYR A 160 0.54 -0.45 14.40
CA TYR A 160 0.34 -0.01 13.02
C TYR A 160 -1.16 0.13 12.73
N ALA A 161 -1.95 -0.87 13.15
CA ALA A 161 -3.40 -0.82 13.07
C ALA A 161 -4.01 0.34 13.90
N LEU A 162 -3.35 0.74 14.99
CA LEU A 162 -3.71 1.97 15.71
C LEU A 162 -3.52 3.22 14.84
N PHE A 163 -2.35 3.35 14.19
CA PHE A 163 -2.09 4.50 13.32
C PHE A 163 -3.05 4.57 12.14
N ASP A 164 -3.34 3.43 11.50
CA ASP A 164 -4.32 3.34 10.41
C ASP A 164 -5.71 3.82 10.87
N ARG A 165 -6.13 3.45 12.10
CA ARG A 165 -7.40 3.93 12.68
C ARG A 165 -7.38 5.43 12.96
N LEU A 166 -6.25 5.96 13.44
CA LEU A 166 -6.11 7.39 13.71
C LEU A 166 -6.20 8.21 12.41
N ASP A 167 -5.54 7.77 11.34
CA ASP A 167 -5.60 8.42 10.03
C ASP A 167 -7.06 8.47 9.51
N ALA A 168 -7.79 7.35 9.60
CA ALA A 168 -9.21 7.30 9.23
C ALA A 168 -10.09 8.24 10.08
N LEU A 169 -9.85 8.33 11.39
CA LEU A 169 -10.57 9.25 12.28
C LEU A 169 -10.31 10.72 11.91
N PHE A 170 -9.07 11.07 11.54
CA PHE A 170 -8.72 12.42 11.12
C PHE A 170 -9.40 12.80 9.79
N GLU A 171 -9.42 11.88 8.83
CA GLU A 171 -10.10 12.07 7.54
C GLU A 171 -11.59 12.32 7.71
N GLN A 172 -12.24 11.53 8.57
CA GLN A 172 -13.68 11.61 8.83
C GLN A 172 -14.06 12.74 9.81
N ARG A 173 -13.05 13.46 10.34
CA ARG A 173 -13.20 14.49 11.39
C ARG A 173 -13.99 13.99 12.61
N GLU A 174 -13.87 12.71 12.90
CA GLU A 174 -14.50 12.10 14.06
C GLU A 174 -13.73 12.46 15.33
N ARG A 175 -14.46 12.76 16.40
CA ARG A 175 -13.84 12.98 17.72
C ARG A 175 -13.63 11.65 18.40
N ALA A 176 -12.39 11.37 18.78
CA ALA A 176 -12.03 10.21 19.58
C ALA A 176 -11.25 10.62 20.83
N CYS A 177 -11.34 9.79 21.86
CA CYS A 177 -10.49 9.88 23.05
C CYS A 177 -9.53 8.68 23.04
N MET A 178 -8.25 8.93 23.33
CA MET A 178 -7.23 7.89 23.40
C MET A 178 -6.67 7.82 24.80
N MET A 179 -6.50 6.60 25.32
CA MET A 179 -5.86 6.33 26.61
C MET A 179 -4.69 5.37 26.40
N LEU A 180 -3.53 5.74 26.95
CA LEU A 180 -2.36 4.87 26.98
C LEU A 180 -2.23 4.27 28.39
N VAL A 181 -2.28 2.95 28.47
CA VAL A 181 -2.13 2.20 29.73
C VAL A 181 -0.81 1.43 29.69
N GLY A 182 0.03 1.63 30.71
CA GLY A 182 1.32 0.97 30.82
C GLY A 182 1.50 0.28 32.17
N ILE A 183 2.28 -0.80 32.19
CA ILE A 183 2.68 -1.48 33.42
C ILE A 183 4.01 -0.90 33.89
N ALA A 184 4.03 -0.26 35.06
CA ALA A 184 5.24 0.28 35.66
C ALA A 184 6.23 -0.84 36.01
N HIS A 185 7.53 -0.59 35.80
CA HIS A 185 8.63 -1.51 36.16
C HIS A 185 8.49 -2.94 35.57
N PHE A 186 7.85 -3.09 34.40
CA PHE A 186 7.62 -4.40 33.78
C PHE A 186 8.93 -5.15 33.44
N SER A 187 10.02 -4.43 33.15
CA SER A 187 11.34 -5.05 32.95
C SER A 187 11.83 -5.78 34.20
N THR A 188 11.67 -5.18 35.39
CA THR A 188 12.06 -5.79 36.66
C THR A 188 11.23 -7.04 36.96
N ILE A 189 9.96 -7.07 36.55
CA ILE A 189 9.12 -8.28 36.67
C ILE A 189 9.68 -9.40 35.79
N ASN A 190 10.03 -9.11 34.54
CA ASN A 190 10.63 -10.10 33.64
C ASN A 190 12.00 -10.58 34.13
N GLU A 191 12.81 -9.70 34.72
CA GLU A 191 14.12 -10.03 35.28
C GLU A 191 14.02 -10.95 36.50
N MET A 192 13.08 -10.68 37.41
CA MET A 192 12.94 -11.45 38.65
C MET A 192 12.19 -12.78 38.45
N TRP A 193 11.24 -12.83 37.51
CA TRP A 193 10.28 -13.95 37.42
C TRP A 193 10.14 -14.55 36.03
N GLY A 194 10.91 -14.06 35.05
CA GLY A 194 10.92 -14.55 33.68
C GLY A 194 9.78 -14.01 32.79
N TYR A 195 9.96 -14.18 31.49
CA TYR A 195 9.04 -13.67 30.46
C TYR A 195 7.66 -14.34 30.48
N GLU A 196 7.55 -15.60 30.93
CA GLU A 196 6.27 -16.31 31.01
C GLU A 196 5.28 -15.63 31.99
N LEU A 197 5.78 -15.19 33.15
CA LEU A 197 4.96 -14.44 34.10
C LEU A 197 4.58 -13.07 33.53
N GLY A 198 5.54 -12.38 32.91
CA GLY A 198 5.29 -11.11 32.23
C GLY A 198 4.17 -11.22 31.18
N ASN A 199 4.26 -12.23 30.31
CA ASN A 199 3.26 -12.52 29.29
C ASN A 199 1.87 -12.77 29.90
N THR A 200 1.81 -13.54 30.99
CA THR A 200 0.56 -13.82 31.72
C THR A 200 -0.07 -12.54 32.30
N ILE A 201 0.75 -11.63 32.83
CA ILE A 201 0.28 -10.33 33.34
C ILE A 201 -0.31 -9.50 32.21
N ILE A 202 0.36 -9.44 31.05
CA ILE A 202 -0.16 -8.73 29.87
C ILE A 202 -1.51 -9.32 29.46
N HIS A 203 -1.63 -10.65 29.37
CA HIS A 203 -2.91 -11.29 29.03
C HIS A 203 -4.04 -10.92 29.99
N LYS A 204 -3.77 -10.97 31.30
CA LYS A 204 -4.78 -10.58 32.31
C LYS A 204 -5.18 -9.13 32.19
N LEU A 205 -4.22 -8.22 31.96
CA LEU A 205 -4.51 -6.81 31.74
C LEU A 205 -5.43 -6.61 30.53
N VAL A 206 -5.15 -7.31 29.43
CA VAL A 206 -5.99 -7.24 28.22
C VAL A 206 -7.42 -7.71 28.50
N GLN A 207 -7.60 -8.79 29.26
CA GLN A 207 -8.94 -9.28 29.64
C GLN A 207 -9.67 -8.26 30.53
N LEU A 208 -8.99 -7.72 31.55
CA LEU A 208 -9.56 -6.70 32.44
C LEU A 208 -10.02 -5.47 31.68
N LEU A 209 -9.21 -4.98 30.72
CA LEU A 209 -9.59 -3.84 29.90
C LEU A 209 -10.82 -4.16 29.03
N LYS A 210 -10.86 -5.34 28.40
CA LYS A 210 -12.03 -5.75 27.61
C LYS A 210 -13.31 -5.82 28.43
N GLU A 211 -13.22 -6.35 29.66
CA GLU A 211 -14.34 -6.46 30.60
C GLU A 211 -14.81 -5.09 31.09
N GLU A 212 -13.88 -4.23 31.55
CA GLU A 212 -14.20 -2.90 32.09
C GLU A 212 -14.87 -2.00 31.06
N PHE A 213 -14.38 -2.03 29.82
CA PHE A 213 -14.96 -1.27 28.71
C PHE A 213 -16.12 -2.00 28.02
N ARG A 214 -16.52 -3.19 28.48
CA ARG A 214 -17.61 -4.01 27.89
C ARG A 214 -17.47 -4.22 26.38
N ASN A 215 -16.22 -4.31 25.90
CA ASN A 215 -15.87 -4.34 24.48
C ASN A 215 -16.30 -3.11 23.66
N GLU A 216 -16.59 -1.97 24.29
CA GLU A 216 -16.81 -0.70 23.61
C GLU A 216 -15.46 -0.02 23.28
N GLY A 217 -15.32 0.45 22.05
CA GLY A 217 -14.08 1.04 21.54
C GLY A 217 -13.12 0.01 20.94
N ALA A 218 -11.88 0.43 20.71
CA ALA A 218 -10.85 -0.41 20.11
C ALA A 218 -9.60 -0.45 21.01
N LEU A 219 -9.08 -1.65 21.24
CA LEU A 219 -7.91 -1.88 22.08
C LEU A 219 -6.73 -2.31 21.22
N TYR A 220 -5.61 -1.63 21.39
CA TYR A 220 -4.38 -1.83 20.63
C TYR A 220 -3.23 -2.11 21.57
N ARG A 221 -2.31 -2.99 21.17
CA ARG A 221 -1.01 -3.14 21.83
C ARG A 221 0.03 -2.30 21.12
N VAL A 222 0.64 -1.39 21.87
CA VAL A 222 1.75 -0.57 21.41
C VAL A 222 3.04 -1.06 22.05
N GLU A 223 4.04 -1.36 21.22
CA GLU A 223 5.35 -1.73 21.73
C GLU A 223 6.17 -0.46 21.96
N ARG A 224 6.73 -0.34 23.16
CA ARG A 224 7.74 0.68 23.42
C ARG A 224 9.04 0.25 22.74
N ARG A 225 9.17 0.44 21.43
CA ARG A 225 10.50 0.51 20.83
C ARG A 225 11.21 1.66 21.52
N ALA A 226 12.45 1.41 21.97
CA ALA A 226 13.31 2.47 22.46
C ALA A 226 13.30 3.58 21.41
N LEU A 227 12.68 4.71 21.73
CA LEU A 227 13.00 5.98 21.08
C LEU A 227 14.50 6.12 21.33
N ARG A 228 15.32 5.77 20.33
CA ARG A 228 16.74 6.07 20.42
C ARG A 228 16.84 7.60 20.52
N PRO A 229 17.58 8.11 21.50
CA PRO A 229 17.79 9.54 21.64
C PRO A 229 18.41 10.14 20.37
#